data_AF-A0A941SDT9-F1
#
_entry.id   AF-A0A941SDT9-F1
#
_cell.length_a   1.000
_cell.length_b   1.000
_cell.length_c   1.000
_cell.angle_alpha   90.00
_cell.angle_beta   90.00
_cell.angle_gamma   90.00
#
_symmetry.space_group_name_H-M   'P 1'
#
loop_
_entity.id
_entity.type
_entity.pdbx_description
1 polymer ?
#
loop_
_entity_poly.entity_id
_entity_poly.type
_entity_poly.pdbx_seq_one_letter_code
_entity_poly.pdbx_strand_id
1 'polypeptide(L)'
;MNFEVILYNAIDNGKPTQRKISSIYGFPFYCSSGNNSSFADTWFPFFGIEEQNCPFWKRGYFLKPISSNLIPKEVRDIITELFKEQSKELLSRFCTLPCIIISSHLGGGIWETQNGLKFKQYLSSKYPLAFQNTEKPEFVVLTSYNENQIEQVNEWLALKANVKSQKELSSKFPYKLEDLFAVENKRPNSLIFSAVKELSFDFIDQAQSTPQVTTPKTISATV
;
A
#
# COMPACT_ATOMS: atom_id res chain seq x y z
N MET A 1 5.28 18.95 2.97
CA MET A 1 4.20 18.61 1.99
C MET A 1 2.85 18.56 2.70
N ASN A 2 1.80 19.17 2.13
CA ASN A 2 0.47 19.21 2.74
C ASN A 2 -0.48 18.22 2.04
N PHE A 3 -1.13 17.36 2.82
CA PHE A 3 -2.18 16.47 2.35
C PHE A 3 -3.54 16.93 2.87
N GLU A 4 -4.48 17.00 1.96
CA GLU A 4 -5.87 17.26 2.28
C GLU A 4 -6.50 16.04 2.94
N VAL A 5 -7.26 16.26 4.00
CA VAL A 5 -7.98 15.22 4.74
C VAL A 5 -9.45 15.58 4.81
N ILE A 6 -10.29 14.57 4.63
CA ILE A 6 -11.72 14.65 4.95
C ILE A 6 -12.00 13.80 6.18
N LEU A 7 -12.97 14.23 6.98
CA LEU A 7 -13.45 13.47 8.14
C LEU A 7 -14.73 12.74 7.77
N TYR A 8 -14.72 11.41 7.78
CA TYR A 8 -15.91 10.61 7.56
C TYR A 8 -16.46 10.09 8.90
N ASN A 9 -17.64 10.55 9.29
CA ASN A 9 -18.32 10.14 10.51
C ASN A 9 -19.23 8.94 10.19
N ALA A 10 -18.81 7.76 10.63
CA ALA A 10 -19.50 6.50 10.42
C ALA A 10 -20.13 5.98 11.73
N ILE A 11 -21.03 5.00 11.61
CA ILE A 11 -21.50 4.19 12.74
C ILE A 11 -20.94 2.79 12.61
N ASP A 12 -19.92 2.47 13.42
CA ASP A 12 -19.32 1.15 13.47
C ASP A 12 -19.90 0.36 14.65
N ASN A 13 -20.61 -0.74 14.38
CA ASN A 13 -21.26 -1.56 15.41
C ASN A 13 -22.12 -0.75 16.39
N GLY A 14 -22.89 0.22 15.87
CA GLY A 14 -23.75 1.10 16.66
C GLY A 14 -23.01 2.22 17.40
N LYS A 15 -21.70 2.39 17.19
CA LYS A 15 -20.90 3.44 17.83
C LYS A 15 -20.40 4.47 16.80
N PRO A 16 -20.60 5.77 17.07
CA PRO A 16 -20.00 6.84 16.27
C PRO A 16 -18.48 6.66 16.19
N THR A 17 -17.96 6.66 14.97
CA THR A 17 -16.53 6.58 14.71
C THR A 17 -16.16 7.56 13.61
N GLN A 18 -15.21 8.44 13.91
CA GLN A 18 -14.66 9.37 12.91
C GLN A 18 -13.42 8.76 12.25
N ARG A 19 -13.38 8.80 10.93
CA ARG A 19 -12.31 8.27 10.08
C ARG A 19 -11.66 9.44 9.35
N LYS A 20 -10.34 9.58 9.45
CA LYS A 20 -9.59 10.48 8.56
C LYS A 20 -9.35 9.76 7.24
N ILE A 21 -9.69 10.40 6.13
CA ILE A 21 -9.48 9.87 4.78
C ILE A 21 -8.68 10.89 3.99
N SER A 22 -7.72 10.42 3.19
CA SER A 22 -6.92 11.26 2.31
C SER A 22 -6.65 10.56 0.99
N SER A 23 -6.26 11.34 -0.02
CA SER A 23 -5.69 10.83 -1.27
C SER A 23 -4.22 11.22 -1.32
N ILE A 24 -3.35 10.24 -1.20
CA ILE A 24 -1.91 10.41 -1.11
C ILE A 24 -1.33 9.99 -2.46
N TYR A 25 -0.79 10.95 -3.23
CA TYR A 25 -0.32 10.71 -4.60
C TYR A 25 -1.40 10.13 -5.53
N GLY A 26 -2.67 10.46 -5.28
CA GLY A 26 -3.81 9.91 -6.02
C GLY A 26 -4.30 8.56 -5.49
N PHE A 27 -3.65 7.99 -4.46
CA PHE A 27 -4.02 6.72 -3.86
C PHE A 27 -4.89 6.93 -2.61
N PRO A 28 -6.05 6.28 -2.49
CA PRO A 28 -6.88 6.41 -1.29
C PRO A 28 -6.24 5.77 -0.06
N PHE A 29 -6.18 6.53 1.04
CA PHE A 29 -5.80 6.03 2.36
C PHE A 29 -6.81 6.47 3.43
N TYR A 30 -7.01 5.61 4.43
CA TYR A 30 -7.76 5.94 5.63
C TYR A 30 -6.92 5.70 6.88
N CYS A 31 -7.12 6.53 7.89
CA CYS A 31 -6.50 6.35 9.19
C CYS A 31 -7.40 5.46 10.06
N SER A 32 -6.86 4.32 10.51
CA SER A 32 -7.59 3.37 11.33
C SER A 32 -7.83 3.88 12.75
N SER A 33 -8.99 3.61 13.35
CA SER A 33 -9.22 3.88 14.79
C SER A 33 -8.81 2.72 15.69
N GLY A 34 -8.42 1.58 15.13
CA GLY A 34 -8.14 0.39 15.91
C GLY A 34 -9.37 -0.45 16.33
N ASN A 35 -10.61 -0.01 16.07
CA ASN A 35 -11.80 -0.77 16.50
C ASN A 35 -11.91 -2.15 15.83
N ASN A 36 -11.37 -2.29 14.62
CA ASN A 36 -11.39 -3.51 13.80
C ASN A 36 -9.99 -3.89 13.29
N SER A 37 -8.94 -3.42 13.95
CA SER A 37 -7.54 -3.74 13.65
C SER A 37 -6.69 -3.46 14.88
N SER A 38 -5.61 -4.20 15.14
CA SER A 38 -4.72 -3.90 16.28
C SER A 38 -3.90 -2.60 16.13
N PHE A 39 -4.18 -1.80 15.10
CA PHE A 39 -3.34 -0.71 14.61
C PHE A 39 -4.10 0.62 14.51
N ALA A 40 -4.42 1.20 15.66
CA ALA A 40 -4.95 2.57 15.71
C ALA A 40 -3.94 3.57 15.12
N ASP A 41 -4.45 4.69 14.61
CA ASP A 41 -3.71 5.82 14.06
C ASP A 41 -2.76 5.48 12.90
N THR A 42 -2.97 4.32 12.26
CA THR A 42 -2.20 3.85 11.12
C THR A 42 -2.95 4.08 9.82
N TRP A 43 -2.28 4.67 8.84
CA TRP A 43 -2.83 4.89 7.51
C TRP A 43 -2.77 3.62 6.66
N PHE A 44 -3.92 3.11 6.25
CA PHE A 44 -4.04 1.94 5.38
C PHE A 44 -4.66 2.29 4.04
N PRO A 45 -4.23 1.62 2.96
CA PRO A 45 -4.81 1.82 1.65
C PRO A 45 -6.20 1.18 1.55
N PHE A 46 -7.04 1.70 0.67
CA PHE A 46 -8.38 1.17 0.37
C PHE A 46 -8.86 1.60 -1.03
N PHE A 47 -10.04 1.16 -1.44
CA PHE A 47 -10.65 1.44 -2.76
C PHE A 47 -11.92 2.28 -2.65
N GLY A 48 -12.05 3.06 -1.58
CA GLY A 48 -13.27 3.79 -1.24
C GLY A 48 -14.19 3.01 -0.31
N ILE A 49 -15.43 3.45 -0.25
CA ILE A 49 -16.44 2.96 0.69
C ILE A 49 -17.57 2.31 -0.11
N GLU A 50 -18.08 1.17 0.35
CA GLU A 50 -19.20 0.47 -0.28
C GLU A 50 -20.45 1.35 -0.32
N GLU A 51 -20.95 1.63 -1.53
CA GLU A 51 -22.15 2.44 -1.75
C GLU A 51 -23.42 1.60 -1.64
N GLN A 52 -23.34 0.29 -1.86
CA GLN A 52 -24.52 -0.56 -1.96
C GLN A 52 -24.47 -1.72 -0.98
N ASN A 53 -25.64 -2.14 -0.48
CA ASN A 53 -25.69 -3.42 0.23
C ASN A 53 -25.50 -4.55 -0.81
N CYS A 54 -24.44 -5.33 -0.65
CA CYS A 54 -24.19 -6.53 -1.44
C CYS A 54 -24.22 -7.76 -0.52
N PRO A 55 -24.31 -9.00 -1.07
CA PRO A 55 -24.48 -10.20 -0.24
C PRO A 55 -23.40 -10.39 0.83
N PHE A 56 -22.20 -9.87 0.58
CA PHE A 56 -21.06 -10.03 1.48
C PHE A 56 -20.80 -8.76 2.31
N TRP A 57 -21.00 -7.57 1.73
CA TRP A 57 -20.56 -6.30 2.31
C TRP A 57 -21.75 -5.35 2.46
N LYS A 58 -21.84 -4.69 3.61
CA LYS A 58 -22.88 -3.68 3.86
C LYS A 58 -22.41 -2.33 3.32
N ARG A 59 -23.36 -1.48 2.92
CA ARG A 59 -23.11 -0.07 2.65
C ARG A 59 -22.33 0.57 3.82
N GLY A 60 -21.34 1.39 3.50
CA GLY A 60 -20.46 2.04 4.47
C GLY A 60 -19.17 1.25 4.80
N TYR A 61 -19.02 0.02 4.31
CA TYR A 61 -17.80 -0.76 4.53
C TYR A 61 -16.63 -0.23 3.69
N PHE A 62 -15.45 -0.14 4.30
CA PHE A 62 -14.23 0.22 3.59
C PHE A 62 -13.78 -0.95 2.71
N LEU A 63 -13.60 -0.68 1.43
CA LEU A 63 -13.23 -1.66 0.41
C LEU A 63 -11.71 -1.86 0.47
N LYS A 64 -11.25 -2.89 1.17
CA LYS A 64 -9.81 -3.12 1.41
C LYS A 64 -9.18 -3.94 0.28
N PRO A 65 -7.88 -3.76 0.01
CA PRO A 65 -7.17 -4.63 -0.91
C PRO A 65 -7.11 -6.08 -0.38
N ILE A 66 -7.15 -7.04 -1.30
CA ILE A 66 -7.17 -8.49 -0.99
C ILE A 66 -6.03 -9.18 -1.75
N SER A 67 -4.78 -8.95 -1.35
CA SER A 67 -3.64 -9.80 -1.73
C SER A 67 -2.37 -9.38 -0.98
N SER A 68 -1.76 -10.25 -0.18
CA SER A 68 -0.46 -9.96 0.46
C SER A 68 0.75 -10.44 -0.35
N ASN A 69 0.51 -11.11 -1.50
CA ASN A 69 1.56 -11.76 -2.27
C ASN A 69 2.40 -10.79 -3.11
N LEU A 70 2.05 -9.50 -3.10
CA LEU A 70 2.73 -8.45 -3.86
C LEU A 70 3.80 -7.72 -3.03
N ILE A 71 4.01 -8.13 -1.77
CA ILE A 71 5.09 -7.64 -0.92
C ILE A 71 6.30 -8.58 -1.08
N PRO A 72 7.53 -8.06 -1.35
CA PRO A 72 8.73 -8.88 -1.46
C PRO A 72 8.94 -9.79 -0.25
N LYS A 73 9.46 -11.00 -0.48
CA LYS A 73 9.59 -12.03 0.56
C LYS A 73 10.37 -11.52 1.77
N GLU A 74 11.48 -10.86 1.53
CA GLU A 74 12.35 -10.30 2.56
C GLU A 74 11.63 -9.25 3.43
N VAL A 75 10.75 -8.44 2.84
CA VAL A 75 9.93 -7.47 3.58
C VAL A 75 8.89 -8.20 4.41
N ARG A 76 8.26 -9.25 3.87
CA ARG A 76 7.30 -10.08 4.61
C ARG A 76 7.95 -10.78 5.79
N ASP A 77 9.16 -11.33 5.61
CA ASP A 77 9.91 -12.00 6.66
C ASP A 77 10.20 -11.04 7.83
N ILE A 78 10.64 -9.81 7.54
CA ILE A 78 10.85 -8.76 8.56
C ILE A 78 9.55 -8.39 9.27
N ILE A 79 8.42 -8.28 8.54
CA ILE A 79 7.11 -8.02 9.17
C ILE A 79 6.72 -9.17 10.10
N THR A 80 6.93 -10.43 9.69
CA THR A 80 6.65 -11.61 10.51
C THR A 80 7.53 -11.64 11.76
N GLU A 81 8.82 -11.35 11.64
CA GLU A 81 9.74 -11.30 12.77
C GLU A 81 9.34 -10.21 13.79
N LEU A 82 9.11 -8.99 13.31
CA LEU A 82 8.87 -7.83 14.18
C LEU A 82 7.45 -7.80 14.77
N PHE A 83 6.43 -8.25 14.03
CA PHE A 83 5.02 -8.10 14.44
C PHE A 83 4.33 -9.42 14.80
N LYS A 84 5.00 -10.57 14.64
CA LYS A 84 4.56 -11.90 15.11
C LYS A 84 3.10 -12.19 14.71
N GLU A 85 2.22 -12.44 15.68
CA GLU A 85 0.81 -12.76 15.49
C GLU A 85 0.04 -11.71 14.68
N GLN A 86 0.50 -10.45 14.71
CA GLN A 86 -0.17 -9.34 14.02
C GLN A 86 0.30 -9.18 12.56
N SER A 87 1.33 -9.94 12.14
CA SER A 87 1.92 -9.86 10.80
C SER A 87 0.93 -10.17 9.69
N LYS A 88 0.05 -11.18 9.89
CA LYS A 88 -0.98 -11.54 8.90
C LYS A 88 -1.93 -10.38 8.62
N GLU A 89 -2.35 -9.67 9.68
CA GLU A 89 -3.20 -8.50 9.52
C GLU A 89 -2.45 -7.41 8.76
N LEU A 90 -1.23 -7.02 9.16
CA LEU A 90 -0.45 -5.99 8.46
C LEU A 90 -0.26 -6.29 6.97
N LEU A 91 0.15 -7.52 6.66
CA LEU A 91 0.37 -7.97 5.29
C LEU A 91 -0.90 -7.87 4.45
N SER A 92 -2.05 -8.26 5.03
CA SER A 92 -3.34 -8.16 4.34
C SER A 92 -3.80 -6.71 4.14
N ARG A 93 -3.48 -5.80 5.07
CA ARG A 93 -3.92 -4.40 5.02
C ARG A 93 -3.08 -3.57 4.07
N PHE A 94 -1.76 -3.77 4.04
CA PHE A 94 -0.89 -3.01 3.16
C PHE A 94 -0.91 -3.50 1.72
N CYS A 95 -1.06 -4.81 1.49
CA CYS A 95 -1.15 -5.44 0.16
C CYS A 95 0.12 -5.34 -0.71
N THR A 96 0.75 -4.17 -0.84
CA THR A 96 1.92 -3.92 -1.69
C THR A 96 3.01 -3.13 -0.97
N LEU A 97 4.26 -3.25 -1.44
CA LEU A 97 5.40 -2.49 -0.90
C LEU A 97 5.22 -0.96 -1.00
N PRO A 98 4.75 -0.38 -2.13
CA PRO A 98 4.48 1.05 -2.22
C PRO A 98 3.54 1.57 -1.12
N CYS A 99 2.48 0.82 -0.79
CA CYS A 99 1.56 1.20 0.28
C CYS A 99 2.21 1.18 1.67
N ILE A 100 3.11 0.22 1.94
CA ILE A 100 3.92 0.18 3.16
C ILE A 100 4.79 1.44 3.26
N ILE A 101 5.51 1.75 2.18
CA ILE A 101 6.40 2.91 2.12
C ILE A 101 5.60 4.20 2.35
N ILE A 102 4.51 4.42 1.61
CA ILE A 102 3.64 5.59 1.80
C ILE A 102 3.19 5.68 3.26
N SER A 103 2.61 4.62 3.81
CA SER A 103 2.12 4.62 5.20
C SER A 103 3.23 4.96 6.20
N SER A 104 4.43 4.41 6.01
CA SER A 104 5.58 4.69 6.88
C SER A 104 6.03 6.15 6.85
N HIS A 105 5.83 6.84 5.71
CA HIS A 105 6.08 8.27 5.57
C HIS A 105 5.04 9.12 6.26
N LEU A 106 3.76 8.72 6.16
CA LEU A 106 2.66 9.38 6.85
C LEU A 106 2.82 9.31 8.38
N GLY A 107 3.45 8.25 8.89
CA GLY A 107 3.69 8.06 10.32
C GLY A 107 2.41 7.74 11.10
N GLY A 108 2.45 7.98 12.41
CA GLY A 108 1.38 7.60 13.34
C GLY A 108 1.31 6.10 13.61
N GLY A 109 0.53 5.73 14.64
CA GLY A 109 0.14 4.36 14.91
C GLY A 109 1.32 3.39 14.99
N ILE A 110 1.33 2.35 14.14
CA ILE A 110 2.39 1.32 14.18
C ILE A 110 3.77 1.92 14.01
N TRP A 111 3.91 3.00 13.25
CA TRP A 111 5.20 3.58 12.88
C TRP A 111 5.89 4.30 14.04
N GLU A 112 5.16 4.57 15.11
CA GLU A 112 5.67 5.18 16.35
C GLU A 112 6.03 4.14 17.41
N THR A 113 5.71 2.87 17.19
CA THR A 113 6.11 1.77 18.06
C THR A 113 7.58 1.41 17.85
N GLN A 114 8.22 0.77 18.84
CA GLN A 114 9.61 0.32 18.71
C GLN A 114 9.83 -0.60 17.49
N ASN A 115 8.89 -1.51 17.22
CA ASN A 115 8.97 -2.42 16.07
C ASN A 115 8.71 -1.68 14.75
N GLY A 116 7.80 -0.70 14.73
CA GLY A 116 7.60 0.17 13.58
C GLY A 116 8.81 1.03 13.24
N LEU A 117 9.51 1.56 14.24
CA LEU A 117 10.75 2.32 14.05
C LEU A 117 11.85 1.45 13.45
N LYS A 118 12.05 0.23 13.97
CA LYS A 118 12.99 -0.75 13.39
C LYS A 118 12.63 -1.11 11.96
N PHE A 119 11.34 -1.33 11.69
CA PHE A 119 10.88 -1.65 10.34
C PHE A 119 11.08 -0.48 9.37
N LYS A 120 10.79 0.75 9.81
CA LYS A 120 11.03 1.96 9.03
C LYS A 120 12.52 2.16 8.73
N GLN A 121 13.41 1.88 9.68
CA GLN A 121 14.87 1.89 9.45
C GLN A 121 15.31 0.85 8.42
N TYR A 122 14.74 -0.35 8.48
CA TYR A 122 14.99 -1.38 7.46
C TYR A 122 14.54 -0.91 6.07
N LEU A 123 13.31 -0.37 5.95
CA LEU A 123 12.77 0.12 4.69
C LEU A 123 13.61 1.28 4.11
N SER A 124 14.03 2.23 4.95
CA SER A 124 14.83 3.37 4.49
C SER A 124 16.25 2.97 4.07
N SER A 125 16.84 1.96 4.72
CA SER A 125 18.12 1.39 4.31
C SER A 125 18.02 0.62 2.99
N LYS A 126 16.93 -0.16 2.81
CA LYS A 126 16.74 -1.03 1.64
C LYS A 126 16.28 -0.27 0.39
N TYR A 127 15.44 0.76 0.56
CA TYR A 127 14.81 1.53 -0.51
C TYR A 127 15.11 3.03 -0.37
N PRO A 128 16.38 3.45 -0.30
CA PRO A 128 16.74 4.83 0.08
C PRO A 128 16.12 5.89 -0.84
N LEU A 129 15.99 5.61 -2.14
CA LEU A 129 15.36 6.51 -3.11
C LEU A 129 13.89 6.82 -2.76
N ALA A 130 13.18 5.87 -2.17
CA ALA A 130 11.78 6.06 -1.77
C ALA A 130 11.63 6.89 -0.48
N PHE A 131 12.73 7.15 0.23
CA PHE A 131 12.80 7.93 1.47
C PHE A 131 13.59 9.24 1.31
N GLN A 132 13.99 9.60 0.08
CA GLN A 132 14.64 10.88 -0.20
C GLN A 132 13.61 12.03 -0.15
N ASN A 133 14.02 13.17 0.40
CA ASN A 133 13.23 14.42 0.42
C ASN A 133 11.84 14.33 1.06
N THR A 134 11.64 13.39 1.99
CA THR A 134 10.34 13.24 2.65
C THR A 134 10.24 14.15 3.86
N GLU A 135 9.82 15.38 3.62
CA GLU A 135 9.31 16.23 4.69
C GLU A 135 8.18 15.52 5.43
N LYS A 136 8.07 15.77 6.73
CA LYS A 136 6.93 15.30 7.50
C LYS A 136 5.65 15.82 6.86
N PRO A 137 4.68 14.95 6.54
CA PRO A 137 3.43 15.40 5.97
C PRO A 137 2.62 16.18 7.00
N GLU A 138 2.04 17.29 6.57
CA GLU A 138 1.01 17.99 7.32
C GLU A 138 -0.36 17.66 6.75
N PHE A 139 -1.33 17.47 7.64
CA PHE A 139 -2.70 17.13 7.26
C PHE A 139 -3.62 18.32 7.50
N VAL A 140 -4.24 18.81 6.43
CA VAL A 140 -5.19 19.91 6.48
C VAL A 140 -6.59 19.33 6.32
N VAL A 141 -7.41 19.46 7.36
CA VAL A 141 -8.81 19.04 7.30
C VAL A 141 -9.58 20.01 6.43
N LEU A 142 -10.19 19.52 5.35
CA LEU A 142 -10.99 20.31 4.43
C LEU A 142 -12.45 20.38 4.83
N THR A 143 -13.03 19.22 5.13
CA THR A 143 -14.47 19.07 5.35
C THR A 143 -14.77 17.78 6.10
N SER A 144 -16.04 17.63 6.49
CA SER A 144 -16.56 16.41 7.10
C SER A 144 -17.81 15.93 6.38
N TYR A 145 -17.89 14.60 6.20
CA TYR A 145 -19.03 13.88 5.64
C TYR A 145 -19.59 12.93 6.69
N ASN A 146 -20.89 12.70 6.67
CA ASN A 146 -21.57 11.72 7.51
C ASN A 146 -21.86 10.43 6.74
N GLU A 147 -22.34 9.39 7.43
CA GLU A 147 -22.63 8.07 6.87
C GLU A 147 -23.60 8.06 5.68
N ASN A 148 -24.45 9.07 5.55
CA ASN A 148 -25.38 9.23 4.43
C ASN A 148 -24.76 9.92 3.21
N GLN A 149 -23.49 10.30 3.28
CA GLN A 149 -22.74 11.02 2.24
C GLN A 149 -21.58 10.20 1.67
N ILE A 150 -21.76 8.88 1.58
CA ILE A 150 -20.74 7.94 1.10
C ILE A 150 -20.34 8.25 -0.35
N GLU A 151 -21.33 8.56 -1.20
CA GLU A 151 -21.12 8.89 -2.60
C GLU A 151 -20.21 10.11 -2.73
N GLN A 152 -20.40 11.15 -1.92
CA GLN A 152 -19.55 12.34 -1.93
C GLN A 152 -18.12 12.04 -1.49
N VAL A 153 -17.93 11.12 -0.53
CA VAL A 153 -16.59 10.65 -0.15
C VAL A 153 -15.91 9.96 -1.34
N ASN A 154 -16.63 9.07 -2.03
CA ASN A 154 -16.11 8.35 -3.17
C ASN A 154 -15.87 9.22 -4.40
N GLU A 155 -16.74 10.19 -4.67
CA GLU A 155 -16.56 11.23 -5.70
C GLU A 155 -15.31 12.05 -5.42
N TRP A 156 -15.09 12.46 -4.16
CA TRP A 156 -13.88 13.17 -3.77
C TRP A 156 -12.63 12.31 -4.01
N LEU A 157 -12.66 11.03 -3.63
CA LEU A 157 -11.56 10.10 -3.89
C LEU A 157 -11.29 9.91 -5.39
N ALA A 158 -12.34 9.73 -6.19
CA ALA A 158 -12.25 9.54 -7.63
C ALA A 158 -11.64 10.78 -8.31
N LEU A 159 -12.10 11.98 -7.91
CA LEU A 159 -11.55 13.25 -8.37
C LEU A 159 -10.05 13.35 -8.05
N LYS A 160 -9.64 13.04 -6.82
CA LYS A 160 -8.23 13.10 -6.41
C LYS A 160 -7.35 12.06 -7.11
N ALA A 161 -7.90 10.89 -7.43
CA ALA A 161 -7.23 9.83 -8.18
C ALA A 161 -7.26 10.04 -9.71
N ASN A 162 -7.93 11.10 -10.19
CA ASN A 162 -8.17 11.36 -11.61
C ASN A 162 -8.78 10.14 -12.33
N VAL A 163 -9.87 9.63 -11.76
CA VAL A 163 -10.71 8.57 -12.33
C VAL A 163 -12.18 8.99 -12.30
N LYS A 164 -13.03 8.28 -13.05
CA LYS A 164 -14.44 8.68 -13.21
C LYS A 164 -15.35 8.15 -12.11
N SER A 165 -14.94 7.10 -11.41
CA SER A 165 -15.81 6.41 -10.45
C SER A 165 -15.03 5.67 -9.38
N GLN A 166 -15.71 5.33 -8.28
CA GLN A 166 -15.20 4.48 -7.21
C GLN A 166 -14.64 3.14 -7.74
N LYS A 167 -15.33 2.52 -8.70
CA LYS A 167 -14.95 1.23 -9.30
C LYS A 167 -13.57 1.28 -9.97
N GLU A 168 -13.16 2.45 -10.47
CA GLU A 168 -11.87 2.66 -11.11
C GLU A 168 -10.73 2.93 -10.11
N LEU A 169 -11.02 3.18 -8.82
CA LEU A 169 -9.98 3.46 -7.82
C LEU A 169 -8.99 2.31 -7.66
N SER A 170 -9.45 1.06 -7.81
CA SER A 170 -8.58 -0.12 -7.77
C SER A 170 -7.56 -0.16 -8.91
N SER A 171 -7.89 0.41 -10.08
CA SER A 171 -6.96 0.51 -11.22
C SER A 171 -5.79 1.46 -10.98
N LYS A 172 -5.90 2.32 -9.98
CA LYS A 172 -4.85 3.25 -9.56
C LYS A 172 -4.01 2.71 -8.43
N PHE A 173 -4.22 1.48 -7.97
CA PHE A 173 -3.46 0.97 -6.84
C PHE A 173 -1.97 0.85 -7.18
N PRO A 174 -1.05 1.30 -6.30
CA PRO A 174 0.38 1.24 -6.59
C PRO A 174 0.88 -0.19 -6.34
N TYR A 175 1.28 -0.87 -7.41
CA TYR A 175 1.71 -2.26 -7.39
C TYR A 175 3.24 -2.39 -7.38
N LYS A 176 3.95 -1.43 -7.96
CA LYS A 176 5.41 -1.41 -8.06
C LYS A 176 5.99 -0.12 -7.52
N LEU A 177 7.28 -0.13 -7.19
CA LEU A 177 7.96 1.06 -6.66
C LEU A 177 7.99 2.21 -7.67
N GLU A 178 8.06 1.88 -8.96
CA GLU A 178 8.05 2.87 -10.05
C GLU A 178 6.76 3.68 -10.09
N ASP A 179 5.65 3.12 -9.59
CA ASP A 179 4.36 3.80 -9.50
C ASP A 179 4.42 5.00 -8.54
N LEU A 180 5.30 4.99 -7.54
CA LEU A 180 5.52 6.14 -6.65
C LEU A 180 6.18 7.30 -7.40
N PHE A 181 7.14 7.01 -8.27
CA PHE A 181 7.92 8.02 -8.99
C PHE A 181 7.20 8.54 -10.24
N ALA A 182 6.31 7.74 -10.83
CA ALA A 182 5.51 8.15 -11.99
C ALA A 182 4.52 9.28 -11.67
N VAL A 183 4.10 9.42 -10.41
CA VAL A 183 3.17 10.47 -9.97
C VAL A 183 3.89 11.82 -9.82
N GLU A 184 5.14 11.84 -9.37
CA GLU A 184 5.89 13.09 -9.17
C GLU A 184 6.22 13.78 -10.49
N ASN A 185 6.57 13.03 -11.54
CA ASN A 185 6.87 13.55 -12.88
C ASN A 185 5.70 14.25 -13.59
N LYS A 186 4.48 14.21 -13.03
CA LYS A 186 3.31 14.95 -13.55
C LYS A 186 3.05 16.26 -12.81
N ARG A 187 3.83 16.59 -11.78
CA ARG A 187 3.76 17.91 -11.14
C ARG A 187 4.66 18.88 -11.93
N PRO A 188 4.14 20.02 -12.41
CA PRO A 188 4.91 20.95 -13.25
C PRO A 188 6.14 21.61 -12.58
N ASN A 189 6.49 21.27 -11.34
CA ASN A 189 7.59 21.86 -10.58
C ASN A 189 8.55 20.87 -9.89
N SER A 190 8.53 19.55 -10.16
CA SER A 190 9.57 18.65 -9.61
C SER A 190 10.73 18.46 -10.59
N LEU A 191 11.81 19.22 -10.36
CA LEU A 191 13.12 19.12 -11.03
C LEU A 191 13.90 17.84 -10.70
N ILE A 192 13.23 16.72 -10.45
CA ILE A 192 13.88 15.51 -9.93
C ILE A 192 13.59 14.37 -10.91
N PHE A 193 14.66 13.75 -11.41
CA PHE A 193 14.70 12.49 -12.16
C PHE A 193 14.80 12.53 -13.69
N SER A 194 15.85 13.19 -14.19
CA SER A 194 16.50 12.76 -15.44
C SER A 194 17.31 11.46 -15.27
N ALA A 195 17.61 11.02 -14.03
CA ALA A 195 18.59 9.98 -13.74
C ALA A 195 18.04 8.54 -13.58
N VAL A 196 16.72 8.34 -13.41
CA VAL A 196 16.16 6.98 -13.18
C VAL A 196 16.02 6.19 -14.48
N LYS A 197 16.06 6.86 -15.64
CA LYS A 197 16.01 6.21 -16.95
C LYS A 197 17.26 5.38 -17.27
N GLU A 198 18.36 5.54 -16.54
CA GLU A 198 19.62 4.82 -16.79
C GLU A 198 19.79 3.53 -15.95
N LEU A 199 18.92 3.26 -14.97
CA LEU A 199 19.02 2.06 -14.13
C LEU A 199 18.08 0.92 -14.55
N SER A 200 17.39 1.06 -15.67
CA SER A 200 16.43 0.06 -16.16
C SER A 200 16.99 -0.83 -17.28
N PHE A 201 18.23 -1.28 -17.22
CA PHE A 201 18.73 -2.41 -18.02
C PHE A 201 19.86 -3.10 -17.24
N ASP A 202 19.97 -4.43 -17.39
CA ASP A 202 21.07 -5.30 -16.91
C ASP A 202 20.88 -6.11 -15.63
N PHE A 203 19.69 -6.64 -15.33
CA PHE A 203 19.59 -7.69 -14.30
C PHE A 203 18.57 -8.82 -14.57
N ILE A 204 18.48 -9.34 -15.79
CA ILE A 204 18.04 -10.73 -16.02
C ILE A 204 18.76 -11.29 -17.26
N ASP A 205 19.97 -11.82 -17.07
CA ASP A 205 20.48 -12.93 -17.87
C ASP A 205 21.72 -13.52 -17.18
N GLN A 206 21.50 -14.42 -16.21
CA GLN A 206 22.44 -15.48 -15.85
C GLN A 206 21.87 -16.40 -14.76
N ALA A 207 21.28 -17.52 -15.21
CA ALA A 207 21.25 -18.81 -14.53
C ALA A 207 20.91 -19.88 -15.60
N GLN A 208 21.85 -20.18 -16.50
CA GLN A 208 22.65 -21.41 -16.47
C GLN A 208 21.89 -22.68 -16.09
N SER A 209 21.40 -23.35 -17.13
CA SER A 209 21.70 -24.76 -17.49
C SER A 209 21.98 -25.76 -16.37
N THR A 210 21.07 -26.71 -16.19
CA THR A 210 21.34 -28.03 -15.57
C THR A 210 21.44 -29.13 -16.63
N PRO A 211 22.25 -30.19 -16.40
CA PRO A 211 22.76 -31.08 -17.43
C PRO A 211 21.82 -32.25 -17.79
N GLN A 212 21.93 -32.73 -19.02
CA GLN A 212 21.30 -33.94 -19.53
C GLN A 212 21.79 -35.19 -18.79
N VAL A 213 20.85 -36.01 -18.32
CA VAL A 213 21.08 -37.35 -17.78
C VAL A 213 21.25 -38.33 -18.94
N THR A 214 22.45 -38.86 -19.14
CA THR A 214 22.73 -39.98 -20.05
C THR A 214 22.47 -41.32 -19.35
N THR A 215 21.65 -42.17 -19.96
CA THR A 215 21.36 -43.55 -19.53
C THR A 215 22.56 -44.49 -19.77
N PRO A 216 22.78 -45.52 -18.93
CA PRO A 216 23.81 -46.53 -19.17
C PRO A 216 23.37 -47.58 -20.19
N LYS A 217 24.25 -47.90 -21.15
CA LYS A 217 24.12 -49.05 -22.06
C LYS A 217 24.46 -50.35 -21.32
N THR A 218 23.54 -51.31 -21.41
CA THR A 218 23.74 -52.72 -21.08
C THR A 218 24.81 -53.35 -21.97
N ILE A 219 25.81 -54.00 -21.38
CA ILE A 219 26.74 -54.88 -22.08
C ILE A 219 26.32 -56.32 -21.75
N SER A 220 25.85 -57.06 -22.75
CA SER A 220 25.75 -58.52 -22.69
C SER A 220 27.12 -59.12 -22.98
N ALA A 221 27.63 -59.93 -22.06
CA ALA A 221 28.78 -60.79 -22.29
C ALA A 221 28.28 -62.21 -22.63
N THR A 222 28.75 -62.71 -23.77
CA THR A 222 28.64 -64.10 -24.21
C THR A 222 29.91 -64.82 -23.77
N VAL A 223 29.78 -65.86 -22.94
CA VAL A 223 30.52 -67.15 -23.01
C VAL A 223 29.59 -68.21 -22.46
#